data_AF-A0A7C6EUP2-F1
#
_entry.id   AF-A0A7C6EUP2-F1
#
_cell.length_a   1.000
_cell.length_b   1.000
_cell.length_c   1.000
_cell.angle_alpha   90.00
_cell.angle_beta   90.00
_cell.angle_gamma   90.00
#
_symmetry.space_group_name_H-M   'P 1'
#
loop_
_entity.id
_entity.type
_entity.pdbx_description
1 polymer ?
#
loop_
_entity_poly.entity_id
_entity_poly.type
_entity_poly.pdbx_seq_one_letter_code
_entity_poly.pdbx_strand_id
1 'polypeptide(L)' 'MKPSPRFAVVLSGCGVFDGSEIHEATLTLYAIAKNGGTYEIFAPDVAQYHVVDHLTGRPT' A
#
# COMPACT_ATOMS: atom_id res chain seq x y z
N MET A 1 8.19 -27.77 -11.64
CA MET A 1 7.19 -26.77 -11.24
C MET A 1 7.89 -25.43 -11.15
N LYS A 2 7.42 -24.37 -11.85
CA LYS A 2 8.06 -23.05 -11.83
C LYS A 2 7.75 -22.38 -10.48
N PRO A 3 8.72 -21.77 -9.78
CA PRO A 3 8.45 -21.10 -8.52
C PRO A 3 7.44 -19.95 -8.73
N SER A 4 6.48 -19.81 -7.82
CA SER A 4 5.55 -18.68 -7.82
C SER A 4 6.33 -17.39 -7.55
N PRO A 5 6.07 -16.31 -8.29
CA PRO A 5 6.75 -15.03 -8.05
C PRO A 5 6.39 -14.49 -6.66
N ARG A 6 7.40 -13.95 -5.97
CA ARG A 6 7.27 -13.33 -4.64
C ARG A 6 7.58 -11.85 -4.76
N PHE A 7 6.68 -10.99 -4.31
CA PHE A 7 6.80 -9.54 -4.40
C PHE A 7 6.96 -8.92 -3.00
N ALA A 8 7.86 -7.95 -2.87
CA ALA A 8 7.83 -7.03 -1.74
C ALA A 8 6.95 -5.84 -2.12
N VAL A 9 5.92 -5.57 -1.31
CA VAL A 9 5.06 -4.39 -1.50
C VAL A 9 5.35 -3.41 -0.37
N VAL A 10 5.89 -2.25 -0.74
CA VAL A 10 6.22 -1.19 0.21
C VAL A 10 5.07 -0.18 0.24
N LEU A 11 4.48 0.00 1.41
CA LEU A 11 3.44 0.99 1.68
C LEU A 11 4.01 2.15 2.50
N SER A 12 3.31 3.27 2.43
CA SER A 12 3.66 4.54 3.07
C SER A 12 2.56 5.06 3.99
N GLY A 13 1.55 4.25 4.35
CA GLY A 13 0.36 4.66 5.11
C GLY A 13 -0.94 4.16 4.46
N CYS A 14 -2.08 4.76 4.82
CA CYS A 14 -3.41 4.33 4.37
C CYS A 14 -4.30 5.53 4.02
N GLY A 15 -4.07 6.11 2.84
CA GLY A 15 -4.75 7.34 2.41
C GLY A 15 -3.95 8.08 1.35
N VAL A 16 -4.62 8.61 0.32
CA VAL A 16 -3.92 9.29 -0.80
C VAL A 16 -3.20 10.56 -0.37
N PHE A 17 -3.69 11.24 0.67
CA PHE A 17 -3.12 12.49 1.13
C PHE A 17 -1.96 12.31 2.09
N ASP A 18 -1.94 11.24 2.88
CA ASP A 18 -0.99 11.03 3.97
C ASP A 18 -0.42 9.60 4.03
N GLY A 19 -0.47 8.87 2.92
CA GLY A 19 0.00 7.49 2.84
C GLY A 19 -0.05 6.92 1.43
N SER A 20 -0.30 5.62 1.34
CA SER A 20 -0.51 4.95 0.05
C SER A 20 -1.96 5.13 -0.42
N GLU A 21 -2.15 5.37 -1.72
CA GLU A 21 -3.47 5.39 -2.34
C GLU A 21 -4.12 3.99 -2.22
N ILE A 22 -5.32 3.95 -1.64
CA ILE A 22 -5.92 2.69 -1.17
C ILE A 22 -6.39 1.84 -2.34
N HIS A 23 -6.88 2.43 -3.44
CA HIS A 23 -7.32 1.67 -4.62
C HIS A 23 -6.13 1.04 -5.35
N GLU A 24 -5.03 1.77 -5.55
CA GLU A 24 -3.80 1.31 -6.17
C GLU A 24 -3.17 0.18 -5.34
N ALA A 25 -3.05 0.36 -4.02
CA ALA A 25 -2.54 -0.67 -3.13
C ALA A 25 -3.41 -1.94 -3.22
N THR A 26 -4.74 -1.79 -3.12
CA THR A 26 -5.67 -2.93 -3.16
C THR A 26 -5.61 -3.66 -4.51
N LEU A 27 -5.64 -2.93 -5.62
CA LEU A 27 -5.61 -3.51 -6.97
C LEU A 27 -4.25 -4.14 -7.28
N THR A 28 -3.16 -3.61 -6.72
CA THR A 28 -1.83 -4.21 -6.83
C THR A 28 -1.77 -5.57 -6.12
N LEU A 29 -2.20 -5.62 -4.86
CA LEU A 29 -2.24 -6.88 -4.09
C LEU A 29 -3.17 -7.91 -4.75
N TYR A 30 -4.32 -7.46 -5.24
CA TYR A 30 -5.26 -8.30 -6.00
C TYR A 30 -4.62 -8.84 -7.28
N ALA A 31 -3.94 -8.00 -8.06
CA ALA A 31 -3.28 -8.42 -9.30
C ALA A 31 -2.18 -9.45 -9.05
N ILE A 32 -1.38 -9.29 -8.00
CA ILE A 32 -0.35 -10.27 -7.61
C ILE A 32 -1.00 -11.62 -7.30
N ALA A 33 -2.02 -11.63 -6.43
CA ALA A 33 -2.72 -12.86 -6.03
C ALA A 33 -3.42 -13.52 -7.22
N LYS A 34 -4.12 -12.74 -8.05
CA LYS A 34 -4.84 -13.22 -9.25
C LYS A 34 -3.93 -13.91 -10.26
N ASN A 35 -2.67 -13.50 -10.35
CA ASN A 35 -1.68 -14.07 -11.28
C ASN A 35 -0.81 -15.16 -10.63
N GLY A 36 -1.24 -15.73 -9.49
CA GLY A 36 -0.54 -16.84 -8.82
C GLY A 36 0.78 -16.42 -8.14
N GLY A 37 0.98 -15.12 -7.94
CA GLY A 37 2.07 -14.59 -7.12
C GLY A 37 1.70 -14.54 -5.64
N THR A 38 2.71 -14.31 -4.82
CA THR A 38 2.55 -14.02 -3.38
C THR A 38 3.26 -12.71 -3.06
N TYR A 39 2.84 -12.06 -1.98
CA TYR A 39 3.44 -10.80 -1.55
C TYR A 39 3.70 -10.80 -0.05
N GLU A 40 4.65 -9.97 0.34
CA GLU A 40 4.92 -9.59 1.72
C GLU A 40 4.90 -8.06 1.79
N ILE A 41 4.26 -7.52 2.82
CA ILE A 41 3.99 -6.08 2.95
C ILE A 41 4.99 -5.48 3.93
N PHE A 42 5.56 -4.35 3.56
CA PHE A 42 6.52 -3.59 4.35
C PHE A 42 6.09 -2.13 4.41
N ALA A 43 6.45 -1.44 5.48
CA ALA A 43 6.33 0.01 5.62
C ALA A 43 7.43 0.50 6.57
N PRO A 44 7.89 1.75 6.44
CA PRO A 44 8.82 2.32 7.40
C PRO A 44 8.14 2.51 8.76
N ASP A 45 8.82 2.11 9.84
CA ASP A 45 8.35 2.32 11.22
C ASP A 45 8.76 3.72 11.70
N VAL A 46 8.02 4.72 11.20
CA VAL A 46 8.23 6.14 11.50
C VAL A 46 6.87 6.87 11.53
N ALA A 47 6.83 8.02 12.18
CA ALA A 47 5.66 8.89 12.09
C ALA A 47 5.48 9.43 10.66
N GLN A 48 4.21 9.62 10.26
CA GLN A 48 3.91 10.31 9.00
C GLN A 48 4.40 11.75 9.04
N TYR A 49 4.77 12.28 7.86
CA TYR A 49 5.17 13.68 7.74
C TYR A 49 4.02 14.65 8.07
N HIS A 50 2.80 14.31 7.65
CA HIS A 50 1.55 15.00 7.99
C HIS A 50 0.42 14.00 8.12
N VAL A 51 -0.70 14.40 8.74
CA VAL A 51 -1.95 13.64 8.76
C VAL A 51 -3.04 14.56 8.23
N VAL A 52 -3.86 14.05 7.32
CA VAL A 52 -4.83 14.87 6.59
C VAL A 52 -6.24 14.30 6.75
N ASP A 53 -7.16 15.16 7.14
CA ASP A 53 -8.58 14.85 7.07
C ASP A 53 -8.99 14.69 5.59
N HIS A 54 -9.35 13.47 5.20
CA HIS A 54 -9.66 13.15 3.81
C HIS A 54 -11.00 13.72 3.31
N LEU A 55 -11.86 14.22 4.20
CA LEU A 55 -13.12 14.89 3.84
C LEU A 55 -12.88 16.37 3.51
N THR A 56 -12.01 17.04 4.25
CA THR A 56 -11.77 18.48 4.16
C THR A 56 -10.47 18.85 3.46
N GLY A 57 -9.54 17.92 3.32
CA GLY A 57 -8.21 18.12 2.73
C GLY A 57 -7.28 18.97 3.60
N ARG A 58 -7.52 19.03 4.92
CA ARG A 58 -6.77 19.87 5.86
C ARG A 58 -5.94 19.04 6.83
N PRO A 59 -4.81 19.57 7.35
CA PRO A 59 -4.09 18.92 8.43
C PRO A 59 -4.97 18.75 9.67
N THR A 60 -4.83 17.61 10.34
CA THR A 60 -5.40 17.33 11.68
C THR A 60 -4.38 17.53 12.78
#